data_AF-A0A521Q0V0-F1
#
_entry.id   AF-A0A521Q0V0-F1
#
_cell.length_a   1.000
_cell.length_b   1.000
_cell.length_c   1.000
_cell.angle_alpha   90.00
_cell.angle_beta   90.00
_cell.angle_gamma   90.00
#
_symmetry.space_group_name_H-M   'P 1'
#
loop_
_entity.id
_entity.type
_entity.pdbx_description
1 polymer ?
#
loop_
_entity_poly.entity_id
_entity_poly.type
_entity_poly.pdbx_seq_one_letter_code
_entity_poly.pdbx_strand_id
1 'polypeptide(L)' 'SRQVAAIAEHLAERVKKGTGRSCRIEGLPVADWVLIDAGDVIVHLFRPEVRSFYNLERMWGFVDAPVAGTA' A
#
# COMPACT_ATOMS: atom_id res chain seq x y z
N SER A 1 -11.07 6.15 -1.73
CA SER A 1 -10.31 5.58 -2.85
C SER A 1 -9.32 6.58 -3.44
N ARG A 2 -9.74 7.80 -3.78
CA ARG A 2 -8.89 8.81 -4.44
C ARG A 2 -7.52 9.05 -3.76
N GLN A 3 -7.47 9.10 -2.43
CA GLN A 3 -6.20 9.29 -1.72
C GLN A 3 -5.25 8.10 -1.89
N VAL A 4 -5.74 6.86 -1.78
CA VAL A 4 -4.95 5.64 -1.97
C VAL A 4 -4.43 5.57 -3.40
N ALA A 5 -5.28 5.86 -4.39
CA ALA A 5 -4.87 5.92 -5.80
C ALA A 5 -3.77 6.97 -6.04
N ALA A 6 -3.94 8.18 -5.50
CA ALA A 6 -2.96 9.24 -5.62
C ALA A 6 -1.61 8.89 -4.96
N ILE A 7 -1.63 8.23 -3.80
CA ILE A 7 -0.41 7.74 -3.14
C ILE A 7 0.28 6.68 -4.02
N ALA A 8 -0.49 5.75 -4.59
CA ALA A 8 0.05 4.69 -5.44
C ALA A 8 0.73 5.23 -6.70
N GLU A 9 0.06 6.14 -7.40
CA GLU A 9 0.59 6.81 -8.58
C GLU A 9 1.85 7.62 -8.24
N HIS A 10 1.81 8.40 -7.15
CA HIS A 10 2.96 9.21 -6.74
C HIS A 10 4.15 8.35 -6.34
N LEU A 11 3.92 7.24 -5.63
CA LEU A 11 4.99 6.32 -5.25
C LEU A 11 5.64 5.69 -6.48
N ALA A 12 4.85 5.20 -7.44
CA ALA A 12 5.37 4.60 -8.67
C ALA A 12 6.20 5.62 -9.48
N GLU A 13 5.76 6.86 -9.55
CA GLU A 13 6.51 7.94 -10.20
C GLU A 13 7.85 8.21 -9.49
N ARG A 14 7.84 8.26 -8.15
CA ARG A 14 9.06 8.47 -7.34
C ARG A 14 10.05 7.31 -7.49
N VAL A 15 9.58 6.06 -7.47
CA VAL A 15 10.43 4.88 -7.68
C VAL A 15 11.06 4.94 -9.06
N LYS A 16 10.28 5.25 -10.10
CA LYS A 16 10.80 5.40 -11.47
C LYS A 16 11.86 6.49 -11.58
N LYS A 17 11.62 7.66 -10.96
CA LYS A 17 12.59 8.77 -10.95
C LYS A 17 13.87 8.43 -10.18
N GLY A 18 13.76 7.73 -9.05
CA GLY A 18 14.92 7.43 -8.20
C GLY A 18 15.74 6.22 -8.64
N THR A 19 15.10 5.21 -9.23
CA THR A 19 15.73 3.90 -9.53
C THR A 19 15.76 3.56 -11.02
N GLY A 20 15.02 4.31 -11.86
CA GLY A 20 14.81 3.99 -13.27
C GLY A 20 13.86 2.81 -13.52
N ARG A 21 13.35 2.15 -12.47
CA ARG A 21 12.47 0.98 -12.59
C ARG A 21 10.99 1.37 -12.64
N SER A 22 10.22 0.67 -13.45
CA SER A 22 8.75 0.80 -13.46
C SER A 22 8.16 -0.19 -12.46
N CYS A 23 7.20 0.27 -11.65
CA CYS A 23 6.45 -0.61 -10.76
C CYS A 23 5.27 -1.26 -11.49
N ARG A 24 4.92 -2.49 -11.09
CA ARG A 24 3.61 -3.08 -11.41
C ARG A 24 2.61 -2.66 -10.32
N ILE A 25 1.40 -2.27 -10.71
CA ILE A 25 0.34 -1.82 -9.80
C ILE A 25 -0.91 -2.66 -10.01
N GLU A 26 -1.51 -3.15 -8.93
CA GLU A 26 -2.77 -3.90 -8.92
C GLU A 26 -3.79 -3.27 -7.96
N GLY A 27 -5.09 -3.46 -8.20
CA GLY A 27 -6.17 -2.95 -7.33
C GLY A 27 -6.74 -1.56 -7.69
N LEU A 28 -6.20 -0.91 -8.72
CA LEU A 28 -6.78 0.30 -9.33
C LEU A 28 -7.87 -0.06 -10.37
N PRO A 29 -8.85 0.81 -10.63
CA PRO A 29 -9.04 2.16 -10.06
C PRO A 29 -9.83 2.18 -8.74
N VAL A 30 -10.37 1.04 -8.28
CA VAL A 30 -11.21 0.96 -7.08
C VAL A 30 -10.46 1.46 -5.84
N ALA A 31 -9.17 1.09 -5.70
CA ALA A 31 -8.25 1.60 -4.70
C ALA A 31 -8.74 1.44 -3.24
N ASP A 32 -9.33 0.28 -2.94
CA ASP A 32 -9.63 -0.16 -1.57
C ASP A 32 -8.43 -0.89 -0.96
N TRP A 33 -7.72 -1.65 -1.80
CA TRP A 33 -6.36 -2.12 -1.60
C TRP A 33 -5.57 -1.83 -2.87
N VAL A 34 -4.28 -1.58 -2.73
CA VAL A 34 -3.36 -1.44 -3.87
C VAL A 34 -2.06 -2.16 -3.54
N LEU A 35 -1.59 -3.00 -4.46
CA LEU A 35 -0.28 -3.63 -4.39
C LEU A 35 0.63 -2.97 -5.41
N ILE A 36 1.82 -2.57 -4.96
CA ILE A 36 2.84 -1.95 -5.79
C ILE A 36 4.10 -2.80 -5.68
N ASP A 37 4.42 -3.48 -6.77
CA ASP A 37 5.63 -4.29 -6.89
C ASP A 37 6.74 -3.43 -7.50
N ALA A 38 7.76 -3.14 -6.69
CA ALA A 38 8.97 -2.41 -7.08
C ALA A 38 10.19 -3.35 -7.28
N GLY A 39 9.97 -4.66 -7.37
CA GLY A 39 10.99 -5.70 -7.48
C GLY A 39 11.49 -6.14 -6.11
N ASP A 40 12.43 -5.41 -5.52
CA ASP A 40 13.06 -5.78 -4.24
C ASP A 40 12.15 -5.51 -3.03
N VAL A 41 11.14 -4.65 -3.20
CA VAL A 41 10.17 -4.26 -2.17
C VAL A 41 8.76 -4.31 -2.77
N ILE A 42 7.83 -4.92 -2.04
CA ILE A 42 6.40 -4.88 -2.34
C ILE A 42 5.72 -4.00 -1.30
N VAL A 43 4.99 -2.98 -1.78
CA VAL A 43 4.26 -2.04 -0.94
C VAL A 43 2.77 -2.34 -1.03
N HIS A 44 2.15 -2.57 0.13
CA HIS A 44 0.70 -2.73 0.23
C HIS A 44 0.08 -1.46 0.81
N LEU A 45 -0.87 -0.86 0.09
CA LEU A 45 -1.66 0.26 0.55
C LEU A 45 -3.09 -0.22 0.81
N PHE A 46 -3.60 0.05 2.01
CA PHE A 46 -4.95 -0.30 2.39
C PHE A 46 -5.68 0.92 2.89
N ARG A 47 -7.00 0.95 2.65
CA ARG A 47 -7.85 1.80 3.48
C ARG A 47 -7.91 1.25 4.92
N PRO A 48 -8.01 2.11 5.94
CA PRO A 48 -8.09 1.67 7.33
C PRO A 48 -9.19 0.63 7.58
N GLU A 49 -10.36 0.83 6.97
CA GLU A 49 -11.51 -0.09 7.07
C GLU A 49 -11.23 -1.47 6.46
N VAL A 50 -10.42 -1.55 5.41
CA VAL A 50 -10.10 -2.78 4.68
C VAL A 50 -8.89 -3.51 5.30
N ARG A 51 -7.93 -2.76 5.85
CA ARG A 51 -6.73 -3.32 6.51
C ARG A 51 -7.09 -4.27 7.65
N SER A 52 -8.03 -3.85 8.49
CA SER A 52 -8.49 -4.60 9.66
C SER A 52 -9.17 -5.93 9.28
N PHE A 53 -9.76 -6.01 8.09
CA PHE A 53 -10.41 -7.21 7.58
C PHE A 53 -9.41 -8.23 7.03
N TYR A 54 -8.38 -7.78 6.30
CA TYR A 54 -7.39 -8.68 5.69
C TYR A 54 -6.28 -9.15 6.65
N ASN A 55 -5.97 -8.38 7.70
CA ASN A 55 -5.07 -8.77 8.80
C ASN A 55 -3.77 -9.47 8.35
N LEU A 56 -3.13 -8.95 7.28
CA LEU A 56 -1.90 -9.52 6.71
C LEU A 56 -0.74 -9.50 7.71
N GLU A 57 -0.80 -8.60 8.69
CA GLU A 57 0.19 -8.42 9.75
C GLU A 57 0.30 -9.68 10.61
N ARG A 58 -0.82 -10.36 10.90
CA ARG A 58 -0.79 -11.68 11.54
C ARG A 58 -0.06 -12.74 10.71
N MET A 59 -0.21 -12.73 9.40
CA MET A 59 0.43 -13.72 8.52
C MET A 59 1.94 -13.54 8.49
N TRP A 60 2.42 -12.30 8.59
CA TRP A 60 3.85 -11.96 8.60
C TRP A 60 4.45 -11.90 10.02
N GLY A 61 3.67 -12.26 11.05
CA GLY A 61 4.12 -12.27 12.45
C GLY A 61 4.25 -10.89 13.09
N PHE A 62 3.82 -9.82 12.39
CA PHE A 62 3.70 -8.49 12.98
C PHE A 62 2.42 -8.45 13.80
N VAL A 63 2.55 -8.55 15.12
CA VAL A 63 1.46 -8.20 16.04
C VAL A 63 1.41 -6.68 16.08
N ASP A 64 0.33 -6.08 15.57
CA ASP A 64 0.17 -4.63 15.58
C ASP A 64 0.27 -4.07 17.00
N ALA A 65 1.25 -3.19 17.21
CA ALA A 65 1.12 -2.15 18.22
C ALA A 65 -0.10 -1.29 17.85
N PRO A 66 -0.95 -0.89 18.81
CA PRO A 66 -2.19 -0.23 18.48
C PRO A 66 -1.91 1.06 17.72
N VAL A 67 -2.51 1.20 16.54
CA VAL A 67 -2.58 2.50 15.87
C VAL A 67 -3.42 3.37 16.77
N ALA A 68 -2.78 4.26 17.53
CA ALA A 68 -3.43 5.18 18.44
C ALA A 68 -4.40 6.04 17.62
N GLY A 69 -5.69 5.66 17.65
CA GLY A 69 -6.77 6.54 17.27
C GLY A 69 -6.73 7.72 18.24
N THR A 70 -6.21 8.85 17.77
CA THR A 70 -6.38 10.12 18.45
C THR A 70 -7.85 10.50 18.35
N ALA A 71 -8.41 10.81 19.52
CA ALA A 71 -9.75 11.32 19.78
C ALA A 71 -10.18 12.48 18.87
#